data_AF-A0A6J1PWZ3-F1
#
_entry.id   AF-A0A6J1PWZ3-F1
#
_cell.length_a   1.000
_cell.length_b   1.000
_cell.length_c   1.000
_cell.angle_alpha   90.00
_cell.angle_beta   90.00
_cell.angle_gamma   90.00
#
_symmetry.space_group_name_H-M   'P 1'
#
loop_
_entity.id
_entity.type
_entity.pdbx_description
1 polymer ?
#
loop_
_entity_poly.entity_id
_entity_poly.type
_entity_poly.pdbx_seq_one_letter_code
_entity_poly.pdbx_strand_id
1 'polypeptide(L)'
;MYVRTYIHIQSRDDQRQVRRARGIHSFRAKSRRSSFDQCRLTDEWNGREDGRLDVGLAQLFPLLRTWGATGLLLEWEDTFPYNRELSPIGSNGPSSLASGYTVQEARHILQIAGDCGLAVVPLVQTFGHMEFILKHDEWRSLREVEPFPSSICPSNPRTLPMVKSLIRQIVSFHPDIQYLHIGSDEVWHLGLCSVCTKRAAASKYGKSSLYLEHILAIAQYIQETYPYLKIIIWDDMLRSIDLQVLNEHYIGKYVEPMVWHYNPRDNFALPDGLWDKYSAVFPNIWAATAFKGATGSTQHIPIIRHHISNHEKWLEELGVHVSKVHEFRGTAFTGWSRYDHYATMCELLPTAIPSLALCLKVWLYGYSEQTHTQVAKSLGYIDHPLHITPQLRPVSIPSNLFFPGWQIAVGMEWFLNFRIKFHNIVSSDQIMTWMNPWQVANNYTNPMQLENLVPAFTELLLELSSLEGYLRVQMEAVFFSSMIEEWIGTNVQPMKVKLIELKQTTENQLKINSRV
;
A
#
# COMPACT_ATOMS: atom_id res chain seq x y z
N MET A 1 1.91 3.17 -29.13
CA MET A 1 2.63 1.97 -28.66
C MET A 1 1.64 1.17 -27.82
N TYR A 2 1.27 -0.05 -28.21
CA TYR A 2 0.43 -0.91 -27.36
C TYR A 2 1.31 -1.46 -26.23
N VAL A 3 1.43 -0.69 -25.15
CA VAL A 3 2.23 -1.05 -23.98
C VAL A 3 1.41 -1.98 -23.10
N ARG A 4 2.01 -3.07 -22.61
CA ARG A 4 1.37 -3.93 -21.62
C ARG A 4 1.17 -3.14 -20.32
N THR A 5 -0.06 -3.07 -19.85
CA THR A 5 -0.40 -2.43 -18.57
C THR A 5 -0.76 -3.49 -17.55
N TYR A 6 -0.06 -3.48 -16.42
CA TYR A 6 -0.29 -4.39 -15.31
C TYR A 6 -0.87 -3.62 -14.14
N ILE A 7 -1.95 -4.10 -13.54
CA ILE A 7 -2.48 -3.49 -12.31
C ILE A 7 -1.85 -4.20 -11.13
N HIS A 8 -1.18 -3.44 -10.27
CA HIS A 8 -0.66 -4.00 -9.03
C HIS A 8 -1.81 -4.29 -8.07
N ILE A 9 -1.83 -5.52 -7.56
CA ILE A 9 -2.72 -6.00 -6.51
C ILE A 9 -1.81 -6.67 -5.50
N GLN A 10 -1.96 -6.36 -4.22
CA GLN A 10 -1.18 -6.99 -3.18
C GLN A 10 -2.08 -7.36 -2.02
N SER A 11 -1.75 -8.43 -1.32
CA SER A 11 -2.60 -8.96 -0.27
C SER A 11 -2.18 -8.65 1.18
N ARG A 12 -3.20 -8.62 2.07
CA ARG A 12 -3.24 -8.07 3.45
C ARG A 12 -2.07 -8.44 4.40
N ASP A 13 -2.00 -7.70 5.53
CA ASP A 13 -1.13 -7.96 6.69
C ASP A 13 -1.88 -8.35 8.00
N ASP A 14 -1.29 -9.23 8.84
CA ASP A 14 -1.64 -9.41 10.27
C ASP A 14 -0.62 -8.72 11.19
N GLN A 15 -1.08 -7.77 12.01
CA GLN A 15 -0.26 -7.02 12.97
C GLN A 15 -0.29 -7.55 14.41
N ARG A 16 -1.11 -8.56 14.75
CA ARG A 16 -1.37 -8.89 16.17
C ARG A 16 -0.30 -9.73 16.88
N GLN A 17 0.87 -9.96 16.28
CA GLN A 17 1.86 -10.90 16.83
C GLN A 17 2.87 -10.35 17.85
N VAL A 18 2.79 -9.09 18.29
CA VAL A 18 3.75 -8.58 19.29
C VAL A 18 3.22 -8.72 20.72
N ARG A 19 3.51 -9.84 21.39
CA ARG A 19 3.41 -9.94 22.86
C ARG A 19 4.76 -9.62 23.52
N ARG A 20 4.76 -8.48 24.23
CA ARG A 20 5.65 -8.05 25.34
C ARG A 20 7.14 -8.46 25.27
N ALA A 21 7.98 -7.50 24.89
CA ALA A 21 9.35 -7.39 25.42
C ALA A 21 9.49 -6.09 26.23
N ARG A 22 9.81 -6.21 27.52
CA ARG A 22 10.21 -5.09 28.39
C ARG A 22 11.69 -4.80 28.17
N GLY A 23 12.09 -3.52 28.07
CA GLY A 23 13.47 -3.10 28.34
C GLY A 23 14.12 -2.14 27.34
N ILE A 24 14.00 -0.83 27.62
CA ILE A 24 15.02 0.26 27.56
C ILE A 24 16.13 0.22 26.49
N HIS A 25 16.18 1.24 25.61
CA HIS A 25 17.20 2.32 25.58
C HIS A 25 17.01 3.25 24.36
N SER A 26 16.98 4.55 24.62
CA SER A 26 16.89 5.60 23.60
C SER A 26 18.21 5.80 22.86
N PHE A 27 18.21 5.74 21.53
CA PHE A 27 19.28 6.28 20.70
C PHE A 27 18.73 7.39 19.79
N ARG A 28 19.33 8.58 19.92
CA ARG A 28 19.05 9.76 19.09
C ARG A 28 19.94 9.67 17.85
N ALA A 29 19.37 9.41 16.69
CA ALA A 29 20.05 9.60 15.40
C ALA A 29 19.45 10.84 14.72
N LYS A 30 20.27 11.90 14.59
CA LYS A 30 20.00 13.04 13.70
C LYS A 30 20.44 12.64 12.29
N SER A 31 19.52 12.55 11.35
CA SER A 31 19.82 12.63 9.93
C SER A 31 18.60 13.23 9.22
N ARG A 32 18.75 14.46 8.72
CA ARG A 32 17.82 15.05 7.75
C ARG A 32 18.14 14.42 6.39
N ARG A 33 17.31 13.48 5.96
CA ARG A 33 17.16 13.06 4.57
C ARG A 33 15.65 13.00 4.33
N SER A 34 15.20 13.59 3.23
CA SER A 34 13.83 13.43 2.75
C SER A 34 13.61 11.94 2.52
N SER A 35 12.93 11.27 3.44
CA SER A 35 12.51 9.89 3.25
C SER A 35 11.42 9.93 2.19
N PHE A 36 11.73 9.38 1.03
CA PHE A 36 10.72 8.95 0.08
C PHE A 36 10.13 7.69 0.69
N ASP A 37 9.16 7.86 1.58
CA ASP A 37 8.42 6.73 2.11
C ASP A 37 7.30 6.45 1.09
N GLN A 38 7.07 5.19 0.72
CA GLN A 38 6.00 4.79 -0.19
C GLN A 38 5.01 3.87 0.54
N CYS A 39 3.70 3.98 0.23
CA CYS A 39 2.70 3.01 0.70
C CYS A 39 3.06 1.61 0.12
N ARG A 40 2.60 0.54 0.77
CA ARG A 40 2.47 -0.89 0.41
C ARG A 40 1.01 -1.28 0.42
N LEU A 41 0.49 -2.24 -0.31
CA LEU A 41 -0.95 -2.56 -0.32
C LEU A 41 -1.35 -3.58 0.74
N THR A 42 -2.64 -3.60 1.03
CA THR A 42 -3.35 -4.71 1.65
C THR A 42 -4.44 -5.14 0.69
N ASP A 43 -4.69 -6.44 0.52
CA ASP A 43 -5.83 -6.85 -0.30
C ASP A 43 -7.08 -6.48 0.43
N GLU A 44 -7.99 -6.03 -0.40
CA GLU A 44 -9.21 -5.41 0.03
C GLU A 44 -10.37 -6.36 -0.12
N TRP A 45 -10.15 -7.55 -0.68
CA TRP A 45 -11.20 -8.46 -1.06
C TRP A 45 -11.02 -9.84 -0.40
N ASN A 46 -12.05 -10.29 0.30
CA ASN A 46 -12.08 -11.44 1.18
C ASN A 46 -12.67 -12.63 0.43
N GLY A 47 -12.03 -13.80 0.57
CA GLY A 47 -12.70 -15.06 0.32
C GLY A 47 -13.51 -15.45 1.55
N ARG A 48 -14.84 -15.58 1.42
CA ARG A 48 -15.67 -15.89 2.60
C ARG A 48 -15.49 -17.35 3.03
N GLU A 49 -15.42 -17.56 4.35
CA GLU A 49 -15.46 -18.89 5.00
C GLU A 49 -16.70 -19.74 4.62
N ASP A 50 -17.75 -19.13 4.04
CA ASP A 50 -18.96 -19.82 3.56
C ASP A 50 -18.84 -20.35 2.12
N GLY A 51 -17.67 -20.26 1.49
CA GLY A 51 -17.45 -20.72 0.12
C GLY A 51 -18.04 -19.80 -0.96
N ARG A 52 -18.50 -18.58 -0.60
CA ARG A 52 -18.86 -17.57 -1.60
C ARG A 52 -17.61 -16.86 -2.12
N LEU A 53 -17.34 -17.16 -3.39
CA LEU A 53 -16.30 -16.62 -4.27
C LEU A 53 -16.11 -15.11 -4.10
N ASP A 54 -14.87 -14.65 -4.26
CA ASP A 54 -14.42 -13.26 -4.20
C ASP A 54 -15.23 -12.35 -5.14
N VAL A 55 -16.39 -11.89 -4.68
CA VAL A 55 -17.36 -11.11 -5.46
C VAL A 55 -16.75 -9.80 -5.95
N GLY A 56 -15.76 -9.30 -5.23
CA GLY A 56 -15.03 -8.08 -5.55
C GLY A 56 -14.14 -8.18 -6.75
N LEU A 57 -13.11 -9.02 -6.64
CA LEU A 57 -12.14 -9.20 -7.72
C LEU A 57 -12.81 -9.80 -8.96
N ALA A 58 -13.80 -10.68 -8.78
CA ALA A 58 -14.62 -11.21 -9.87
C ALA A 58 -15.39 -10.12 -10.64
N GLN A 59 -15.81 -9.04 -9.98
CA GLN A 59 -16.43 -7.89 -10.64
C GLN A 59 -15.41 -6.89 -11.18
N LEU A 60 -14.26 -6.74 -10.51
CA LEU A 60 -13.23 -5.77 -10.86
C LEU A 60 -12.43 -6.19 -12.09
N PHE A 61 -11.99 -7.46 -12.19
CA PHE A 61 -11.09 -7.91 -13.27
C PHE A 61 -11.67 -7.72 -14.68
N PRO A 62 -12.97 -8.01 -14.94
CA PRO A 62 -13.60 -7.66 -16.21
C PRO A 62 -13.51 -6.16 -16.52
N LEU A 63 -13.73 -5.29 -15.51
CA LEU A 63 -13.62 -3.84 -15.68
C LEU A 63 -12.19 -3.42 -15.99
N LEU A 64 -11.18 -4.00 -15.32
CA LEU A 64 -9.76 -3.73 -15.62
C LEU A 64 -9.47 -4.03 -17.10
N ARG A 65 -9.96 -5.16 -17.60
CA ARG A 65 -9.81 -5.53 -19.01
C ARG A 65 -10.49 -4.52 -19.94
N THR A 66 -11.73 -4.11 -19.65
CA THR A 66 -12.46 -3.09 -20.42
C THR A 66 -11.80 -1.70 -20.35
N TRP A 67 -11.13 -1.38 -19.24
CA TRP A 67 -10.37 -0.14 -19.12
C TRP A 67 -9.03 -0.18 -19.85
N GLY A 68 -8.55 -1.38 -20.17
CA GLY A 68 -7.40 -1.64 -21.05
C GLY A 68 -6.19 -2.26 -20.35
N ALA A 69 -6.36 -2.80 -19.14
CA ALA A 69 -5.32 -3.59 -18.50
C ALA A 69 -5.09 -4.91 -19.26
N THR A 70 -3.83 -5.33 -19.29
CA THR A 70 -3.39 -6.57 -19.93
C THR A 70 -2.95 -7.64 -18.94
N GLY A 71 -2.75 -7.25 -17.68
CA GLY A 71 -2.31 -8.17 -16.64
C GLY A 71 -2.40 -7.58 -15.24
N LEU A 72 -1.95 -8.38 -14.28
CA LEU A 72 -1.87 -8.07 -12.87
C LEU A 72 -0.42 -8.26 -12.39
N LEU A 73 0.10 -7.31 -11.63
CA LEU A 73 1.31 -7.48 -10.82
C LEU A 73 0.84 -7.87 -9.42
N LEU A 74 0.98 -9.14 -9.04
CA LEU A 74 0.32 -9.70 -7.85
C LEU A 74 1.31 -9.98 -6.72
N GLU A 75 1.23 -9.25 -5.63
CA GLU A 75 2.13 -9.39 -4.47
C GLU A 75 1.40 -10.02 -3.29
N TRP A 76 1.73 -11.26 -2.94
CA TRP A 76 0.92 -11.94 -1.93
C TRP A 76 1.29 -11.63 -0.47
N GLU A 77 2.56 -11.29 -0.23
CA GLU A 77 3.17 -11.16 1.10
C GLU A 77 2.59 -12.14 2.12
N ASP A 78 1.87 -11.66 3.15
CA ASP A 78 1.55 -12.40 4.36
C ASP A 78 0.22 -13.15 4.31
N THR A 79 -0.63 -12.92 3.30
CA THR A 79 -1.88 -13.71 3.12
C THR A 79 -1.72 -14.91 2.21
N PHE A 80 -0.56 -15.06 1.56
CA PHE A 80 -0.31 -16.25 0.77
C PHE A 80 -0.49 -17.51 1.64
N PRO A 81 -1.13 -18.57 1.13
CA PRO A 81 -1.25 -19.84 1.86
C PRO A 81 0.09 -20.61 1.88
N TYR A 82 1.08 -20.04 2.57
CA TYR A 82 2.36 -20.70 2.82
C TYR A 82 2.15 -22.01 3.56
N ASN A 83 2.96 -23.01 3.23
CA ASN A 83 2.89 -24.32 3.84
C ASN A 83 4.24 -24.79 4.38
N ARG A 84 4.20 -25.90 5.13
CA ARG A 84 5.37 -26.59 5.69
C ARG A 84 6.26 -25.65 6.50
N GLU A 85 7.52 -25.48 6.12
CA GLU A 85 8.47 -24.64 6.86
C GLU A 85 8.14 -23.15 6.85
N LEU A 86 7.24 -22.71 5.97
CA LEU A 86 6.77 -21.33 5.90
C LEU A 86 5.34 -21.16 6.44
N SER A 87 4.70 -22.22 6.95
CA SER A 87 3.37 -22.11 7.55
C SER A 87 3.27 -21.14 8.73
N PRO A 88 4.36 -20.78 9.46
CA PRO A 88 4.28 -19.73 10.48
C PRO A 88 4.14 -18.30 9.93
N ILE A 89 4.36 -18.07 8.63
CA ILE A 89 4.27 -16.74 8.03
C ILE A 89 2.82 -16.24 8.01
N GLY A 90 2.64 -15.01 8.48
CA GLY A 90 1.53 -14.14 8.09
C GLY A 90 0.14 -14.55 8.57
N SER A 91 -0.86 -14.08 7.85
CA SER A 91 -2.30 -14.14 8.17
C SER A 91 -2.86 -15.56 8.27
N ASN A 92 -2.17 -16.58 7.75
CA ASN A 92 -2.54 -17.99 7.88
C ASN A 92 -1.73 -18.75 8.94
N GLY A 93 -0.81 -18.06 9.63
CA GLY A 93 0.04 -18.64 10.65
C GLY A 93 -0.73 -19.11 11.89
N PRO A 94 -0.20 -20.08 12.64
CA PRO A 94 -0.88 -20.65 13.82
C PRO A 94 -1.09 -19.65 14.96
N SER A 95 -0.32 -18.55 14.97
CA SER A 95 -0.43 -17.44 15.92
C SER A 95 -1.26 -16.26 15.40
N SER A 96 -1.79 -16.34 14.18
CA SER A 96 -2.62 -15.29 13.57
C SER A 96 -4.00 -15.27 14.22
N LEU A 97 -4.47 -14.06 14.56
CA LEU A 97 -5.88 -13.81 14.95
C LEU A 97 -6.74 -13.42 13.74
N ALA A 98 -6.18 -13.62 12.57
CA ALA A 98 -6.66 -13.18 11.29
C ALA A 98 -6.71 -14.37 10.33
N SER A 99 -7.43 -14.22 9.23
CA SER A 99 -7.46 -15.21 8.15
C SER A 99 -6.81 -14.60 6.90
N GLY A 100 -5.90 -15.34 6.28
CA GLY A 100 -5.39 -15.04 4.93
C GLY A 100 -6.20 -15.80 3.88
N TYR A 101 -5.73 -15.81 2.63
CA TYR A 101 -6.37 -16.62 1.61
C TYR A 101 -6.08 -18.10 1.83
N THR A 102 -7.11 -18.92 1.67
CA THR A 102 -6.93 -20.35 1.49
C THR A 102 -6.28 -20.66 0.14
N VAL A 103 -5.75 -21.87 0.00
CA VAL A 103 -5.23 -22.37 -1.29
C VAL A 103 -6.29 -22.26 -2.39
N GLN A 104 -7.54 -22.58 -2.07
CA GLN A 104 -8.65 -22.59 -3.03
C GLN A 104 -9.01 -21.17 -3.47
N GLU A 105 -9.09 -20.21 -2.56
CA GLU A 105 -9.38 -18.81 -2.88
C GLU A 105 -8.27 -18.18 -3.71
N ALA A 106 -7.00 -18.37 -3.31
CA ALA A 106 -5.87 -17.86 -4.08
C ALA A 106 -5.81 -18.48 -5.48
N ARG A 107 -6.14 -19.78 -5.64
CA ARG A 107 -6.28 -20.41 -6.98
C ARG A 107 -7.43 -19.82 -7.78
N HIS A 108 -8.55 -19.52 -7.12
CA HIS A 108 -9.71 -18.93 -7.78
C HIS A 108 -9.43 -17.52 -8.30
N ILE A 109 -8.70 -16.69 -7.54
CA ILE A 109 -8.25 -15.36 -8.00
C ILE A 109 -7.45 -15.49 -9.31
N LEU A 110 -6.50 -16.43 -9.36
CA LEU A 110 -5.71 -16.68 -10.57
C LEU A 110 -6.57 -17.19 -11.74
N GLN A 111 -7.58 -18.02 -11.45
CA GLN A 111 -8.53 -18.49 -12.45
C GLN A 111 -9.35 -17.33 -13.05
N ILE A 112 -9.92 -16.46 -12.22
CA ILE A 112 -10.68 -15.28 -12.69
C ILE A 112 -9.78 -14.38 -13.54
N ALA A 113 -8.53 -14.15 -13.12
CA ALA A 113 -7.58 -13.35 -13.90
C ALA A 113 -7.35 -13.96 -15.29
N GLY A 114 -7.13 -15.27 -15.36
CA GLY A 114 -7.00 -16.03 -16.61
C GLY A 114 -8.24 -15.95 -17.49
N ASP A 115 -9.43 -16.16 -16.93
CA ASP A 115 -10.72 -16.08 -17.63
C ASP A 115 -10.98 -14.68 -18.20
N CYS A 116 -10.46 -13.63 -17.54
CA CYS A 116 -10.51 -12.24 -18.02
C CYS A 116 -9.40 -11.88 -19.04
N GLY A 117 -8.49 -12.82 -19.34
CA GLY A 117 -7.35 -12.59 -20.22
C GLY A 117 -6.32 -11.62 -19.63
N LEU A 118 -6.19 -11.57 -18.30
CA LEU A 118 -5.21 -10.80 -17.56
C LEU A 118 -4.02 -11.70 -17.19
N ALA A 119 -2.84 -11.43 -17.76
CA ALA A 119 -1.62 -12.15 -17.41
C ALA A 119 -1.16 -11.79 -15.98
N VAL A 120 -0.80 -12.78 -15.17
CA VAL A 120 -0.30 -12.54 -13.81
C VAL A 120 1.23 -12.52 -13.77
N VAL A 121 1.80 -11.53 -13.09
CA VAL A 121 3.21 -11.44 -12.71
C VAL A 121 3.28 -11.44 -11.20
N PRO A 122 3.66 -12.55 -10.54
CA PRO A 122 3.82 -12.55 -9.10
C PRO A 122 4.99 -11.66 -8.67
N LEU A 123 4.81 -10.90 -7.62
CA LEU A 123 5.82 -10.12 -6.92
C LEU A 123 6.08 -10.75 -5.56
N VAL A 124 7.34 -11.05 -5.28
CA VAL A 124 7.79 -11.64 -4.02
C VAL A 124 8.91 -10.79 -3.48
N GLN A 125 8.77 -10.29 -2.26
CA GLN A 125 9.84 -9.56 -1.59
C GLN A 125 10.95 -10.53 -1.15
N THR A 126 12.19 -10.22 -1.54
CA THR A 126 13.35 -11.09 -1.29
C THR A 126 14.53 -10.39 -0.62
N PHE A 127 14.40 -9.09 -0.30
CA PHE A 127 15.49 -8.33 0.28
C PHE A 127 15.04 -7.21 1.23
N GLY A 128 14.42 -6.15 0.68
CA GLY A 128 13.65 -5.16 1.42
C GLY A 128 12.21 -5.63 1.63
N HIS A 129 11.42 -4.83 2.34
CA HIS A 129 10.01 -5.10 2.64
C HIS A 129 9.76 -6.50 3.25
N MET A 130 10.72 -7.00 4.04
CA MET A 130 10.68 -8.35 4.59
C MET A 130 9.94 -8.45 5.93
N GLU A 131 9.23 -7.40 6.36
CA GLU A 131 8.57 -7.34 7.67
C GLU A 131 7.56 -8.46 7.88
N PHE A 132 6.86 -8.87 6.82
CA PHE A 132 5.90 -9.97 6.85
C PHE A 132 6.50 -11.28 7.34
N ILE A 133 7.82 -11.46 7.15
CA ILE A 133 8.57 -12.63 7.62
C ILE A 133 9.35 -12.29 8.87
N LEU A 134 10.10 -11.20 8.83
CA LEU A 134 11.08 -10.86 9.86
C LEU A 134 10.42 -10.39 11.15
N LYS A 135 9.11 -10.09 11.17
CA LYS A 135 8.34 -9.86 12.41
C LYS A 135 8.24 -11.09 13.30
N HIS A 136 8.31 -12.29 12.74
CA HIS A 136 8.23 -13.53 13.49
C HIS A 136 9.58 -13.92 14.12
N ASP A 137 9.53 -14.45 15.34
CA ASP A 137 10.74 -14.82 16.12
C ASP A 137 11.63 -15.83 15.39
N GLU A 138 11.03 -16.74 14.61
CA GLU A 138 11.73 -17.77 13.83
C GLU A 138 12.77 -17.19 12.86
N TRP A 139 12.42 -16.09 12.18
CA TRP A 139 13.28 -15.43 11.18
C TRP A 139 13.89 -14.11 11.68
N ARG A 140 13.61 -13.71 12.92
CA ARG A 140 14.12 -12.48 13.53
C ARG A 140 15.64 -12.32 13.42
N SER A 141 16.39 -13.42 13.55
CA SER A 141 17.87 -13.42 13.44
C SER A 141 18.40 -13.24 12.01
N LEU A 142 17.53 -13.26 11.00
CA LEU A 142 17.90 -12.99 9.62
C LEU A 142 17.93 -11.49 9.30
N ARG A 143 17.46 -10.61 10.19
CA ARG A 143 17.44 -9.15 9.96
C ARG A 143 18.84 -8.58 9.75
N GLU A 144 18.96 -7.61 8.85
CA GLU A 144 20.19 -6.82 8.66
C GLU A 144 20.50 -5.96 9.89
N VAL A 145 19.49 -5.32 10.46
CA VAL A 145 19.61 -4.58 11.71
C VAL A 145 18.63 -5.17 12.69
N GLU A 146 19.13 -5.67 13.84
CA GLU A 146 18.34 -6.50 14.76
C GLU A 146 16.98 -5.85 15.13
N PRO A 147 16.90 -4.55 15.49
CA PRO A 147 15.62 -3.93 15.80
C PRO A 147 14.68 -3.72 14.60
N PHE A 148 15.17 -3.80 13.37
CA PHE A 148 14.44 -3.40 12.17
C PHE A 148 14.04 -4.62 11.32
N PRO A 149 12.74 -4.94 11.22
CA PRO A 149 12.26 -6.07 10.41
C PRO A 149 12.23 -5.78 8.89
N SER A 150 12.74 -4.62 8.43
CA SER A 150 12.58 -4.18 7.05
C SER A 150 13.38 -4.96 6.02
N SER A 151 14.59 -5.40 6.39
CA SER A 151 15.54 -5.95 5.43
C SER A 151 16.25 -7.17 5.98
N ILE A 152 16.39 -8.17 5.12
CA ILE A 152 17.14 -9.39 5.44
C ILE A 152 18.65 -9.19 5.23
N CYS A 153 19.45 -9.79 6.10
CA CYS A 153 20.91 -9.78 6.03
C CYS A 153 21.39 -10.72 4.90
N PRO A 154 21.98 -10.20 3.81
CA PRO A 154 22.44 -11.03 2.69
C PRO A 154 23.70 -11.84 3.03
N SER A 155 24.31 -11.62 4.21
CA SER A 155 25.47 -12.38 4.68
C SER A 155 25.12 -13.48 5.66
N ASN A 156 23.85 -13.60 6.09
CA ASN A 156 23.43 -14.69 6.94
C ASN A 156 23.24 -15.96 6.09
N PRO A 157 23.90 -17.10 6.41
CA PRO A 157 23.82 -18.31 5.59
C PRO A 157 22.42 -18.92 5.49
N ARG A 158 21.51 -18.55 6.41
CA ARG A 158 20.10 -18.98 6.39
C ARG A 158 19.20 -18.11 5.51
N THR A 159 19.67 -16.95 5.07
CA THR A 159 18.91 -16.02 4.21
C THR A 159 18.56 -16.65 2.87
N LEU A 160 19.56 -17.15 2.15
CA LEU A 160 19.33 -17.69 0.81
C LEU A 160 18.40 -18.94 0.82
N PRO A 161 18.55 -19.92 1.73
CA PRO A 161 17.58 -21.01 1.87
C PRO A 161 16.14 -20.54 2.12
N MET A 162 15.95 -19.53 2.98
CA MET A 162 14.62 -18.99 3.26
C MET A 162 14.01 -18.35 2.00
N VAL A 163 14.76 -17.47 1.32
CA VAL A 163 14.33 -16.81 0.09
C VAL A 163 14.03 -17.82 -1.03
N LYS A 164 14.86 -18.86 -1.18
CA LYS A 164 14.61 -19.94 -2.14
C LYS A 164 13.30 -20.68 -1.84
N SER A 165 12.95 -20.90 -0.57
CA SER A 165 11.67 -21.52 -0.22
C SER A 165 10.48 -20.64 -0.58
N LEU A 166 10.54 -19.32 -0.33
CA LEU A 166 9.50 -18.36 -0.75
C LEU A 166 9.26 -18.44 -2.26
N ILE A 167 10.32 -18.30 -3.04
CA ILE A 167 10.27 -18.33 -4.50
C ILE A 167 9.69 -19.66 -4.98
N ARG A 168 10.16 -20.79 -4.46
CA ARG A 168 9.67 -22.11 -4.85
C ARG A 168 8.17 -22.25 -4.59
N GLN A 169 7.66 -21.82 -3.43
CA GLN A 169 6.24 -21.91 -3.11
C GLN A 169 5.41 -21.03 -4.05
N ILE A 170 5.84 -19.79 -4.33
CA ILE A 170 5.14 -18.88 -5.24
C ILE A 170 5.17 -19.37 -6.68
N VAL A 171 6.32 -19.75 -7.22
CA VAL A 171 6.45 -20.23 -8.61
C VAL A 171 5.66 -21.52 -8.81
N SER A 172 5.69 -22.44 -7.84
CA SER A 172 4.89 -23.68 -7.90
C SER A 172 3.38 -23.40 -7.82
N PHE A 173 3.00 -22.27 -7.24
CA PHE A 173 1.61 -21.82 -7.20
C PHE A 173 1.15 -21.17 -8.50
N HIS A 174 2.05 -20.65 -9.33
CA HIS A 174 1.72 -19.97 -10.57
C HIS A 174 2.34 -20.70 -11.78
N PRO A 175 1.71 -21.76 -12.32
CA PRO A 175 2.33 -22.62 -13.32
C PRO A 175 2.61 -21.92 -14.66
N ASP A 176 1.82 -20.92 -15.04
CA ASP A 176 1.82 -20.32 -16.38
C ASP A 176 2.51 -18.94 -16.48
N ILE A 177 3.28 -18.55 -15.45
CA ILE A 177 3.93 -17.24 -15.41
C ILE A 177 5.15 -17.19 -16.35
N GLN A 178 5.37 -16.01 -16.95
CA GLN A 178 6.56 -15.72 -17.76
C GLN A 178 7.55 -14.81 -17.05
N TYR A 179 7.07 -14.07 -16.06
CA TYR A 179 7.83 -13.09 -15.29
C TYR A 179 7.63 -13.35 -13.81
N LEU A 180 8.69 -13.14 -13.02
CA LEU A 180 8.66 -13.10 -11.57
C LEU A 180 9.34 -11.81 -11.12
N HIS A 181 8.62 -10.99 -10.37
CA HIS A 181 9.19 -9.79 -9.76
C HIS A 181 9.74 -10.17 -8.37
N ILE A 182 11.03 -9.99 -8.11
CA ILE A 182 11.66 -10.40 -6.83
C ILE A 182 11.84 -9.24 -5.84
N GLY A 183 11.16 -8.11 -6.10
CA GLY A 183 11.18 -6.92 -5.25
C GLY A 183 12.55 -6.27 -5.26
N SER A 184 13.21 -6.29 -4.10
CA SER A 184 14.59 -5.82 -3.87
C SER A 184 14.77 -4.30 -3.84
N ASP A 185 13.71 -3.58 -3.49
CA ASP A 185 13.65 -2.15 -3.23
C ASP A 185 14.01 -1.79 -1.77
N GLU A 186 14.32 -0.51 -1.56
CA GLU A 186 14.33 0.17 -0.25
C GLU A 186 15.16 -0.50 0.87
N VAL A 187 16.30 -1.10 0.51
CA VAL A 187 17.21 -1.76 1.46
C VAL A 187 18.10 -0.73 2.19
N TRP A 188 17.49 0.28 2.80
CA TRP A 188 18.15 1.48 3.33
C TRP A 188 19.20 1.20 4.41
N HIS A 189 19.04 0.11 5.15
CA HIS A 189 19.91 -0.28 6.26
C HIS A 189 20.98 -1.32 5.87
N LEU A 190 21.20 -1.58 4.58
CA LEU A 190 22.20 -2.53 4.10
C LEU A 190 23.62 -2.20 4.60
N GLY A 191 24.36 -3.22 5.04
CA GLY A 191 25.77 -3.11 5.41
C GLY A 191 26.03 -2.67 6.86
N LEU A 192 25.01 -2.69 7.71
CA LEU A 192 25.08 -2.23 9.10
C LEU A 192 25.26 -3.37 10.11
N CYS A 193 24.94 -4.61 9.73
CA CYS A 193 25.23 -5.77 10.58
C CYS A 193 26.74 -6.06 10.62
N SER A 194 27.24 -6.62 11.72
CA SER A 194 28.69 -6.85 11.90
C SER A 194 29.34 -7.70 10.81
N VAL A 195 28.60 -8.64 10.21
CA VAL A 195 29.08 -9.50 9.11
C VAL A 195 29.06 -8.72 7.80
N CYS A 196 27.95 -8.06 7.46
CA CYS A 196 27.82 -7.27 6.24
C CYS A 196 28.79 -6.09 6.23
N THR A 197 29.03 -5.41 7.36
CA THR A 197 30.03 -4.35 7.46
C THR A 197 31.43 -4.86 7.10
N LYS A 198 31.84 -6.03 7.61
CA LYS A 198 33.14 -6.62 7.28
C LYS A 198 33.22 -7.02 5.81
N ARG A 199 32.16 -7.64 5.27
CA ARG A 199 32.10 -8.09 3.87
C ARG A 199 32.09 -6.92 2.90
N ALA A 200 31.35 -5.85 3.20
CA ALA A 200 31.42 -4.60 2.45
C ALA A 200 32.82 -3.97 2.52
N ALA A 201 33.44 -3.88 3.69
CA ALA A 201 34.78 -3.31 3.83
C ALA A 201 35.86 -4.11 3.07
N ALA A 202 35.67 -5.42 2.89
CA ALA A 202 36.56 -6.28 2.13
C ALA A 202 36.28 -6.29 0.61
N SER A 203 35.11 -5.79 0.18
CA SER A 203 34.72 -5.78 -1.23
C SER A 203 35.20 -4.51 -1.95
N LYS A 204 35.63 -4.67 -3.21
CA LYS A 204 35.99 -3.57 -4.13
C LYS A 204 34.89 -2.50 -4.21
N TYR A 205 33.61 -2.89 -4.14
CA TYR A 205 32.47 -1.99 -4.32
C TYR A 205 31.57 -1.85 -3.09
N GLY A 206 32.05 -2.26 -1.92
CA GLY A 206 31.35 -2.03 -0.67
C GLY A 206 29.93 -2.60 -0.64
N LYS A 207 28.97 -1.75 -0.28
CA LYS A 207 27.54 -2.13 -0.17
C LYS A 207 26.91 -2.49 -1.53
N SER A 208 27.39 -1.90 -2.63
CA SER A 208 26.88 -2.22 -3.97
C SER A 208 27.15 -3.68 -4.33
N SER A 209 28.31 -4.22 -3.95
CA SER A 209 28.58 -5.66 -4.09
C SER A 209 27.66 -6.50 -3.22
N LEU A 210 27.42 -6.12 -1.96
CA LEU A 210 26.47 -6.87 -1.12
C LEU A 210 25.09 -6.97 -1.77
N TYR A 211 24.62 -5.87 -2.35
CA TYR A 211 23.32 -5.81 -3.02
C TYR A 211 23.29 -6.67 -4.29
N LEU A 212 24.24 -6.45 -5.20
CA LEU A 212 24.29 -7.15 -6.48
C LEU A 212 24.55 -8.65 -6.31
N GLU A 213 25.44 -9.05 -5.40
CA GLU A 213 25.73 -10.47 -5.13
C GLU A 213 24.50 -11.21 -4.58
N HIS A 214 23.69 -10.57 -3.74
CA HIS A 214 22.44 -11.15 -3.23
C HIS A 214 21.43 -11.38 -4.36
N ILE A 215 21.22 -10.37 -5.21
CA ILE A 215 20.32 -10.49 -6.36
C ILE A 215 20.81 -11.54 -7.34
N LEU A 216 22.11 -11.58 -7.65
CA LEU A 216 22.69 -12.57 -8.53
C LEU A 216 22.51 -13.99 -7.99
N ALA A 217 22.71 -14.21 -6.69
CA ALA A 217 22.51 -15.54 -6.08
C ALA A 217 21.05 -16.01 -6.20
N ILE A 218 20.09 -15.11 -6.06
CA ILE A 218 18.66 -15.39 -6.27
C ILE A 218 18.36 -15.64 -7.75
N ALA A 219 18.86 -14.77 -8.63
CA ALA A 219 18.59 -14.82 -10.05
C ALA A 219 19.19 -16.06 -10.72
N GLN A 220 20.40 -16.44 -10.34
CA GLN A 220 21.04 -17.68 -10.80
C GLN A 220 20.23 -18.91 -10.37
N TYR A 221 19.77 -18.94 -9.12
CA TYR A 221 18.90 -20.03 -8.65
C TYR A 221 17.61 -20.13 -9.47
N ILE A 222 16.96 -18.99 -9.76
CA ILE A 222 15.75 -18.97 -10.59
C ILE A 222 16.06 -19.44 -12.01
N GLN A 223 17.14 -18.97 -12.64
CA GLN A 223 17.50 -19.40 -14.00
C GLN A 223 17.84 -20.89 -14.08
N GLU A 224 18.50 -21.44 -13.07
CA GLU A 224 18.84 -22.87 -13.00
C GLU A 224 17.60 -23.75 -12.77
N THR A 225 16.66 -23.29 -11.93
CA THR A 225 15.49 -24.07 -11.52
C THR A 225 14.28 -23.88 -12.46
N TYR A 226 14.14 -22.67 -13.01
CA TYR A 226 13.00 -22.19 -13.80
C TYR A 226 13.50 -21.37 -15.01
N PRO A 227 14.21 -21.98 -15.97
CA PRO A 227 14.91 -21.28 -17.05
C PRO A 227 14.01 -20.49 -18.01
N TYR A 228 12.69 -20.70 -17.95
CA TYR A 228 11.69 -19.98 -18.73
C TYR A 228 11.28 -18.63 -18.11
N LEU A 229 11.63 -18.38 -16.84
CA LEU A 229 11.26 -17.16 -16.13
C LEU A 229 12.21 -16.01 -16.42
N LYS A 230 11.64 -14.85 -16.71
CA LYS A 230 12.32 -13.57 -16.71
C LYS A 230 12.15 -12.90 -15.34
N ILE A 231 13.21 -12.28 -14.85
CA ILE A 231 13.26 -11.77 -13.47
C ILE A 231 13.16 -10.25 -13.52
N ILE A 232 12.24 -9.68 -12.75
CA ILE A 232 12.06 -8.24 -12.63
C ILE A 232 12.49 -7.80 -11.23
N ILE A 233 13.14 -6.65 -11.12
CA ILE A 233 13.45 -5.99 -9.85
C ILE A 233 13.04 -4.54 -9.88
N TRP A 234 12.75 -3.96 -8.71
CA TRP A 234 12.63 -2.51 -8.59
C TRP A 234 13.99 -1.85 -8.80
N ASP A 235 14.00 -0.66 -9.40
CA ASP A 235 15.24 -0.05 -9.88
C ASP A 235 15.96 0.85 -8.85
N ASP A 236 15.28 1.28 -7.79
CA ASP A 236 15.71 2.38 -6.90
C ASP A 236 17.12 2.17 -6.33
N MET A 237 17.41 0.94 -5.88
CA MET A 237 18.72 0.59 -5.34
C MET A 237 19.84 0.60 -6.40
N LEU A 238 19.51 0.41 -7.69
CA LEU A 238 20.47 0.48 -8.81
C LEU A 238 20.85 1.92 -9.20
N ARG A 239 20.00 2.90 -8.86
CA ARG A 239 20.20 4.31 -9.28
C ARG A 239 21.53 4.87 -8.81
N SER A 240 21.94 4.52 -7.59
CA SER A 240 23.20 4.96 -6.99
C SER A 240 24.44 4.15 -7.40
N ILE A 241 24.26 3.04 -8.11
CA ILE A 241 25.36 2.17 -8.52
C ILE A 241 25.91 2.62 -9.87
N ASP A 242 27.24 2.74 -9.95
CA ASP A 242 27.95 3.15 -11.16
C ASP A 242 27.82 2.12 -12.28
N LEU A 243 27.80 2.62 -13.53
CA LEU A 243 27.70 1.82 -14.74
C LEU A 243 28.75 0.70 -14.80
N GLN A 244 30.00 1.00 -14.45
CA GLN A 244 31.09 0.02 -14.45
C GLN A 244 30.79 -1.14 -13.49
N VAL A 245 30.26 -0.84 -12.30
CA VAL A 245 29.97 -1.86 -11.28
C VAL A 245 28.85 -2.79 -11.76
N LEU A 246 27.79 -2.24 -12.37
CA LEU A 246 26.70 -3.03 -12.95
C LEU A 246 27.23 -3.99 -14.04
N ASN A 247 28.10 -3.50 -14.92
CA ASN A 247 28.69 -4.30 -15.99
C ASN A 247 29.65 -5.38 -15.48
N GLU A 248 30.51 -5.08 -14.50
CA GLU A 248 31.41 -6.07 -13.90
C GLU A 248 30.66 -7.22 -13.19
N HIS A 249 29.44 -6.96 -12.70
CA HIS A 249 28.56 -7.99 -12.12
C HIS A 249 27.67 -8.69 -13.16
N TYR A 250 27.71 -8.27 -14.43
CA TYR A 250 26.86 -8.79 -15.51
C TYR A 250 25.36 -8.81 -15.18
N ILE A 251 24.90 -7.89 -14.33
CA ILE A 251 23.54 -7.94 -13.75
C ILE A 251 22.44 -7.87 -14.82
N GLY A 252 22.68 -7.13 -15.91
CA GLY A 252 21.73 -6.99 -17.02
C GLY A 252 21.48 -8.26 -17.83
N LYS A 253 22.27 -9.32 -17.63
CA LYS A 253 21.99 -10.67 -18.16
C LYS A 253 20.90 -11.38 -17.38
N TYR A 254 20.70 -11.01 -16.11
CA TYR A 254 19.92 -11.78 -15.15
C TYR A 254 18.56 -11.17 -14.83
N VAL A 255 18.44 -9.84 -14.83
CA VAL A 255 17.24 -9.13 -14.37
C VAL A 255 16.85 -7.98 -15.31
N GLU A 256 15.56 -7.63 -15.29
CA GLU A 256 14.97 -6.48 -15.97
C GLU A 256 14.54 -5.45 -14.91
N PRO A 257 15.04 -4.19 -14.92
CA PRO A 257 14.63 -3.20 -13.94
C PRO A 257 13.24 -2.63 -14.25
N MET A 258 12.44 -2.41 -13.22
CA MET A 258 11.19 -1.66 -13.24
C MET A 258 11.37 -0.30 -12.60
N VAL A 259 11.38 0.74 -13.44
CA VAL A 259 11.62 2.12 -13.02
C VAL A 259 10.36 2.71 -12.40
N TRP A 260 10.38 3.00 -11.10
CA TRP A 260 9.20 3.53 -10.40
C TRP A 260 9.36 5.00 -9.99
N HIS A 261 8.29 5.79 -10.14
CA HIS A 261 8.25 7.17 -9.64
C HIS A 261 6.81 7.67 -9.54
N TYR A 262 6.39 8.16 -8.37
CA TYR A 262 4.98 8.40 -8.07
C TYR A 262 4.60 9.87 -7.85
N ASN A 263 5.56 10.80 -7.85
CA ASN A 263 5.26 12.23 -7.71
C ASN A 263 4.52 12.77 -8.94
N PRO A 264 3.73 13.86 -8.78
CA PRO A 264 3.06 14.48 -9.91
C PRO A 264 4.09 15.25 -10.75
N ARG A 265 3.67 15.73 -11.92
CA ARG A 265 4.50 16.43 -12.90
C ARG A 265 5.46 17.45 -12.28
N ASP A 266 4.96 18.31 -11.40
CA ASP A 266 5.71 19.45 -10.85
C ASP A 266 6.89 19.01 -9.96
N ASN A 267 6.88 17.76 -9.49
CA ASN A 267 7.89 17.16 -8.63
C ASN A 267 8.42 15.83 -9.19
N PHE A 268 8.20 15.59 -10.48
CA PHE A 268 8.68 14.38 -11.15
C PHE A 268 10.14 14.56 -11.56
N ALA A 269 11.03 13.74 -11.00
CA ALA A 269 12.44 13.78 -11.35
C ALA A 269 13.07 12.38 -11.27
N LEU A 270 13.50 11.87 -12.41
CA LEU A 270 14.41 10.73 -12.48
C LEU A 270 15.86 11.25 -12.49
N PRO A 271 16.84 10.47 -11.99
CA PRO A 271 18.25 10.87 -12.03
C PRO A 271 18.73 11.18 -13.46
N ASP A 272 19.55 12.21 -13.61
CA ASP A 272 20.16 12.55 -14.89
C ASP A 272 20.96 11.37 -15.46
N GLY A 273 20.80 11.10 -16.75
CA GLY A 273 21.48 9.99 -17.43
C GLY A 273 20.98 8.59 -17.04
N LEU A 274 19.89 8.46 -16.26
CA LEU A 274 19.31 7.16 -15.88
C LEU A 274 19.08 6.27 -17.12
N TRP A 275 18.40 6.80 -18.13
CA TRP A 275 18.05 6.05 -19.33
C TRP A 275 19.27 5.62 -20.12
N ASP A 276 20.30 6.47 -20.24
CA ASP A 276 21.55 6.13 -20.93
C ASP A 276 22.33 5.05 -20.18
N LYS A 277 22.37 5.14 -18.84
CA LYS A 277 22.97 4.11 -17.98
C LYS A 277 22.23 2.79 -18.12
N TYR A 278 20.90 2.81 -18.04
CA TYR A 278 20.11 1.57 -18.07
C TYR A 278 20.09 0.95 -19.46
N SER A 279 20.01 1.73 -20.54
CA SER A 279 20.09 1.18 -21.90
C SER A 279 21.43 0.53 -22.21
N ALA A 280 22.51 0.95 -21.54
CA ALA A 280 23.83 0.35 -21.69
C ALA A 280 23.99 -0.99 -20.95
N VAL A 281 23.15 -1.26 -19.95
CA VAL A 281 23.26 -2.46 -19.09
C VAL A 281 22.14 -3.46 -19.36
N PHE A 282 20.90 -2.98 -19.47
CA PHE A 282 19.69 -3.78 -19.47
C PHE A 282 19.03 -3.74 -20.85
N PRO A 283 18.90 -4.89 -21.54
CA PRO A 283 18.20 -4.95 -22.82
C PRO A 283 16.70 -4.62 -22.71
N ASN A 284 16.09 -4.94 -21.56
CA ASN A 284 14.66 -4.83 -21.36
C ASN A 284 14.38 -4.02 -20.09
N ILE A 285 13.43 -3.09 -20.16
CA ILE A 285 13.07 -2.19 -19.04
C ILE A 285 11.55 -2.10 -18.90
N TRP A 286 11.10 -1.94 -17.66
CA TRP A 286 9.72 -1.68 -17.26
C TRP A 286 9.58 -0.31 -16.62
N ALA A 287 8.35 0.21 -16.53
CA ALA A 287 8.04 1.37 -15.70
C ALA A 287 6.96 1.04 -14.66
N ALA A 288 6.85 1.88 -13.62
CA ALA A 288 5.75 1.84 -12.69
C ALA A 288 5.25 3.24 -12.31
N THR A 289 3.95 3.44 -12.47
CA THR A 289 3.19 4.61 -12.04
C THR A 289 2.40 4.28 -10.77
N ALA A 290 1.65 5.24 -10.20
CA ALA A 290 0.73 4.96 -9.11
C ALA A 290 -0.66 5.56 -9.35
N PHE A 291 -1.73 4.82 -9.04
CA PHE A 291 -3.13 5.29 -9.10
C PHE A 291 -3.74 5.59 -7.72
N LYS A 292 -3.11 5.11 -6.65
CA LYS A 292 -3.39 5.44 -5.24
C LYS A 292 -2.13 5.20 -4.40
N GLY A 293 -2.13 5.67 -3.16
CA GLY A 293 -0.96 5.55 -2.28
C GLY A 293 0.09 6.61 -2.59
N ALA A 294 1.18 6.62 -1.82
CA ALA A 294 2.33 7.53 -1.99
C ALA A 294 2.00 9.04 -1.95
N THR A 295 0.80 9.41 -1.49
CA THR A 295 0.37 10.81 -1.30
C THR A 295 0.16 11.17 0.18
N GLY A 296 -0.11 10.18 1.04
CA GLY A 296 -0.02 10.33 2.48
C GLY A 296 -0.32 9.03 3.24
N SER A 297 0.35 8.80 4.37
CA SER A 297 0.20 7.57 5.17
C SER A 297 -1.12 7.44 5.90
N THR A 298 -1.87 8.54 6.05
CA THR A 298 -3.18 8.58 6.70
C THR A 298 -4.28 9.08 5.75
N GLN A 299 -4.06 8.95 4.45
CA GLN A 299 -5.01 9.40 3.44
C GLN A 299 -6.13 8.37 3.27
N HIS A 300 -7.37 8.80 3.04
CA HIS A 300 -8.53 7.89 2.93
C HIS A 300 -9.06 7.75 1.50
N ILE A 301 -8.91 8.79 0.68
CA ILE A 301 -9.33 8.82 -0.72
C ILE A 301 -8.17 9.38 -1.57
N PRO A 302 -7.96 8.90 -2.80
CA PRO A 302 -6.87 9.42 -3.63
C PRO A 302 -7.06 10.85 -4.09
N ILE A 303 -5.94 11.57 -4.22
CA ILE A 303 -5.89 12.84 -4.95
C ILE A 303 -5.78 12.50 -6.44
N ILE A 304 -6.91 12.25 -7.11
CA ILE A 304 -6.93 11.74 -8.49
C ILE A 304 -6.09 12.62 -9.44
N ARG A 305 -6.13 13.96 -9.30
CA ARG A 305 -5.34 14.88 -10.13
C ARG A 305 -3.83 14.65 -10.01
N HIS A 306 -3.35 14.28 -8.82
CA HIS A 306 -1.93 13.90 -8.60
C HIS A 306 -1.57 12.70 -9.47
N HIS A 307 -2.38 11.64 -9.41
CA HIS A 307 -2.13 10.40 -10.15
C HIS A 307 -2.28 10.59 -11.67
N ILE A 308 -3.27 11.36 -12.13
CA ILE A 308 -3.37 11.75 -13.55
C ILE A 308 -2.10 12.48 -14.00
N SER A 309 -1.66 13.48 -13.22
CA SER A 309 -0.46 14.26 -13.51
C SER A 309 0.81 13.40 -13.58
N ASN A 310 0.94 12.41 -12.68
CA ASN A 310 2.02 11.42 -12.70
C ASN A 310 2.00 10.60 -14.00
N HIS A 311 0.84 10.12 -14.44
CA HIS A 311 0.72 9.34 -15.68
C HIS A 311 1.03 10.18 -16.92
N GLU A 312 0.52 11.41 -17.00
CA GLU A 312 0.83 12.32 -18.11
C GLU A 312 2.34 12.57 -18.22
N LYS A 313 3.02 12.79 -17.09
CA LYS A 313 4.46 13.01 -17.08
C LYS A 313 5.26 11.76 -17.43
N TRP A 314 4.82 10.57 -17.01
CA TRP A 314 5.41 9.30 -17.44
C TRP A 314 5.29 9.09 -18.96
N LEU A 315 4.14 9.42 -19.56
CA LEU A 315 3.96 9.32 -21.01
C LEU A 315 4.93 10.24 -21.76
N GLU A 316 5.17 11.46 -21.27
CA GLU A 316 6.18 12.36 -21.83
C GLU A 316 7.60 11.81 -21.67
N GLU A 317 7.94 11.34 -20.48
CA GLU A 317 9.24 10.76 -20.16
C GLU A 317 9.57 9.59 -21.10
N LEU A 318 8.62 8.66 -21.26
CA LEU A 318 8.74 7.54 -22.19
C LEU A 318 8.75 8.03 -23.64
N GLY A 319 7.94 9.03 -24.00
CA GLY A 319 7.93 9.62 -25.34
C GLY A 319 9.29 10.15 -25.80
N VAL A 320 10.12 10.62 -24.86
CA VAL A 320 11.48 11.11 -25.13
C VAL A 320 12.53 9.99 -25.08
N HIS A 321 12.43 9.09 -24.10
CA HIS A 321 13.53 8.20 -23.75
C HIS A 321 13.36 6.74 -24.17
N VAL A 322 12.14 6.28 -24.49
CA VAL A 322 11.88 4.86 -24.76
C VAL A 322 12.67 4.33 -25.96
N SER A 323 13.03 5.19 -26.92
CA SER A 323 13.83 4.83 -28.09
C SER A 323 15.28 4.48 -27.77
N LYS A 324 15.78 4.86 -26.58
CA LYS A 324 17.11 4.48 -26.09
C LYS A 324 17.14 3.02 -25.61
N VAL A 325 15.99 2.49 -25.19
CA VAL A 325 15.86 1.14 -24.64
C VAL A 325 15.64 0.15 -25.77
N HIS A 326 16.32 -1.01 -25.73
CA HIS A 326 16.14 -2.04 -26.75
C HIS A 326 14.69 -2.60 -26.75
N GLU A 327 14.16 -2.99 -25.58
CA GLU A 327 12.75 -3.36 -25.46
C GLU A 327 12.10 -2.79 -24.19
N PHE A 328 11.10 -1.92 -24.36
CA PHE A 328 10.24 -1.49 -23.25
C PHE A 328 9.08 -2.46 -23.08
N ARG A 329 9.04 -3.15 -21.94
CA ARG A 329 8.17 -4.32 -21.71
C ARG A 329 6.73 -3.97 -21.35
N GLY A 330 6.56 -2.93 -20.54
CA GLY A 330 5.26 -2.60 -19.95
C GLY A 330 5.35 -1.63 -18.80
N THR A 331 4.18 -1.23 -18.32
CA THR A 331 4.03 -0.36 -17.15
C THR A 331 3.13 -1.00 -16.11
N ALA A 332 3.57 -1.03 -14.86
CA ALA A 332 2.74 -1.40 -13.71
C ALA A 332 2.08 -0.17 -13.09
N PHE A 333 0.78 -0.22 -12.84
CA PHE A 333 0.05 0.82 -12.14
C PHE A 333 -0.08 0.38 -10.70
N THR A 334 0.77 0.95 -9.86
CA THR A 334 0.87 0.59 -8.45
C THR A 334 -0.25 1.24 -7.63
N GLY A 335 -0.72 0.51 -6.64
CA GLY A 335 -1.95 0.88 -5.95
C GLY A 335 -1.83 0.86 -4.45
N TRP A 336 -0.74 1.30 -3.85
CA TRP A 336 -0.42 0.98 -2.47
C TRP A 336 -1.42 1.43 -1.36
N SER A 337 -1.48 0.75 -0.21
CA SER A 337 -2.43 0.93 0.93
C SER A 337 -1.86 1.08 2.38
N ARG A 338 -0.55 1.20 2.67
CA ARG A 338 0.11 1.30 3.99
C ARG A 338 1.64 1.38 3.89
N TYR A 339 2.34 2.34 4.47
CA TYR A 339 3.80 2.54 4.21
C TYR A 339 4.73 1.41 4.66
N ASP A 340 4.32 0.64 5.66
CA ASP A 340 4.95 -0.62 6.02
C ASP A 340 3.96 -1.54 6.73
N HIS A 341 4.41 -2.74 7.11
CA HIS A 341 3.62 -3.73 7.87
C HIS A 341 3.14 -3.24 9.23
N TYR A 342 3.65 -2.12 9.74
CA TYR A 342 3.30 -1.50 11.01
C TYR A 342 2.54 -0.17 10.85
N ALA A 343 2.51 0.41 9.65
CA ALA A 343 1.78 1.63 9.33
C ALA A 343 0.26 1.41 9.38
N THR A 344 -0.52 2.49 9.46
CA THR A 344 -1.97 2.41 9.24
C THR A 344 -2.28 2.23 7.76
N MET A 345 -3.48 1.72 7.47
CA MET A 345 -4.00 1.68 6.11
C MET A 345 -4.26 3.08 5.55
N CYS A 346 -3.97 3.22 4.25
CA CYS A 346 -4.12 4.39 3.39
C CYS A 346 -5.00 4.00 2.18
N GLU A 347 -5.90 4.88 1.74
CA GLU A 347 -6.57 4.86 0.44
C GLU A 347 -7.10 3.49 0.00
N LEU A 348 -8.19 3.03 0.61
CA LEU A 348 -8.79 1.74 0.29
C LEU A 348 -9.13 1.65 -1.22
N LEU A 349 -8.74 0.58 -1.90
CA LEU A 349 -9.02 0.19 -3.29
C LEU A 349 -10.44 0.55 -3.76
N PRO A 350 -11.56 0.23 -3.08
CA PRO A 350 -12.88 0.70 -3.53
C PRO A 350 -12.97 2.22 -3.68
N THR A 351 -12.31 2.99 -2.81
CA THR A 351 -12.23 4.46 -2.89
C THR A 351 -11.37 4.95 -4.05
N ALA A 352 -10.48 4.08 -4.55
CA ALA A 352 -9.50 4.41 -5.57
C ALA A 352 -9.84 3.89 -6.98
N ILE A 353 -10.89 3.08 -7.12
CA ILE A 353 -11.37 2.61 -8.44
C ILE A 353 -11.60 3.77 -9.43
N PRO A 354 -12.19 4.92 -9.04
CA PRO A 354 -12.31 6.07 -9.95
C PRO A 354 -10.96 6.62 -10.41
N SER A 355 -9.96 6.65 -9.52
CA SER A 355 -8.58 7.04 -9.85
C SER A 355 -7.96 6.06 -10.85
N LEU A 356 -8.08 4.76 -10.58
CA LEU A 356 -7.58 3.68 -11.46
C LEU A 356 -8.16 3.75 -12.87
N ALA A 357 -9.50 3.86 -12.97
CA ALA A 357 -10.19 3.95 -14.25
C ALA A 357 -9.74 5.18 -15.06
N LEU A 358 -9.61 6.35 -14.40
CA LEU A 358 -9.10 7.56 -15.03
C LEU A 358 -7.65 7.41 -15.46
N CYS A 359 -6.76 6.92 -14.61
CA CYS A 359 -5.35 6.70 -14.93
C CYS A 359 -5.18 5.76 -16.14
N LEU A 360 -5.96 4.67 -16.22
CA LEU A 360 -5.95 3.75 -17.36
C LEU A 360 -6.40 4.44 -18.66
N LYS A 361 -7.49 5.21 -18.62
CA LYS A 361 -7.97 5.93 -19.81
C LYS A 361 -7.04 7.05 -20.23
N VAL A 362 -6.43 7.76 -19.28
CA VAL A 362 -5.40 8.78 -19.55
C VAL A 362 -4.17 8.14 -20.19
N TRP A 363 -3.74 6.97 -19.73
CA TRP A 363 -2.61 6.27 -20.33
C TRP A 363 -2.82 5.90 -21.79
N LEU A 364 -4.05 5.52 -22.16
CA LEU A 364 -4.38 5.08 -23.50
C LEU A 364 -4.70 6.24 -24.45
N TYR A 365 -5.35 7.30 -23.95
CA TYR A 365 -5.98 8.33 -24.79
C TYR A 365 -5.57 9.76 -24.44
N GLY A 366 -4.77 9.96 -23.39
CA GLY A 366 -4.51 11.26 -22.80
C GLY A 366 -5.66 11.78 -21.94
N TYR A 367 -5.37 12.78 -21.10
CA TYR A 367 -6.40 13.46 -20.33
C TYR A 367 -7.16 14.46 -21.21
N SER A 368 -8.48 14.47 -21.06
CA SER A 368 -9.37 15.51 -21.59
C SER A 368 -10.65 15.54 -20.76
N GLU A 369 -11.38 16.65 -20.81
CA GLU A 369 -12.72 16.76 -20.18
C GLU A 369 -13.69 15.69 -20.72
N GLN A 370 -13.54 15.30 -21.98
CA GLN A 370 -14.30 14.21 -22.58
C GLN A 370 -13.95 12.86 -21.93
N THR A 371 -12.67 12.55 -21.79
CA THR A 371 -12.18 11.34 -21.11
C THR A 371 -12.70 11.30 -19.67
N HIS A 372 -12.58 12.41 -18.92
CA HIS A 372 -13.10 12.52 -17.56
C HIS A 372 -14.60 12.27 -17.48
N THR A 373 -15.38 12.94 -18.32
CA THR A 373 -16.84 12.80 -18.37
C THR A 373 -17.26 11.37 -18.72
N GLN A 374 -16.59 10.73 -19.68
CA GLN A 374 -16.89 9.36 -20.08
C GLN A 374 -16.63 8.37 -18.93
N VAL A 375 -15.48 8.50 -18.26
CA VAL A 375 -15.16 7.64 -17.11
C VAL A 375 -16.14 7.89 -15.96
N ALA A 376 -16.39 9.15 -15.60
CA ALA A 376 -17.33 9.51 -14.55
C ALA A 376 -18.72 8.88 -14.79
N LYS A 377 -19.28 9.04 -15.99
CA LYS A 377 -20.57 8.43 -16.37
C LYS A 377 -20.52 6.90 -16.31
N SER A 378 -19.43 6.28 -16.76
CA SER A 378 -19.28 4.81 -16.72
C SER A 378 -19.26 4.25 -15.29
N LEU A 379 -18.84 5.07 -14.32
CA LEU A 379 -18.78 4.72 -12.90
C LEU A 379 -20.03 5.16 -12.12
N GLY A 380 -21.06 5.70 -12.79
CA GLY A 380 -22.32 6.12 -12.17
C GLY A 380 -22.32 7.53 -11.59
N TYR A 381 -21.30 8.34 -11.83
CA TYR A 381 -21.28 9.77 -11.46
C TYR A 381 -22.13 10.58 -12.46
N ILE A 382 -23.45 10.40 -12.40
CA ILE A 382 -24.45 11.05 -13.27
C ILE A 382 -24.98 12.32 -12.59
N ASP A 383 -25.53 12.16 -11.39
CA ASP A 383 -26.15 13.25 -10.64
C ASP A 383 -25.15 13.97 -9.72
N HIS A 384 -23.94 13.43 -9.60
CA HIS A 384 -22.87 13.96 -8.76
C HIS A 384 -21.57 14.03 -9.56
N PRO A 385 -20.80 15.13 -9.48
CA PRO A 385 -19.53 15.23 -10.17
C PRO A 385 -18.47 14.30 -9.55
N LEU A 386 -17.69 13.62 -10.40
CA LEU A 386 -16.46 12.95 -9.98
C LEU A 386 -15.36 14.00 -9.78
N HIS A 387 -15.15 14.41 -8.53
CA HIS A 387 -14.10 15.36 -8.18
C HIS A 387 -12.71 14.74 -8.32
N ILE A 388 -11.85 15.36 -9.11
CA ILE A 388 -10.45 14.93 -9.25
C ILE A 388 -9.48 15.69 -8.33
N THR A 389 -9.94 16.80 -7.74
CA THR A 389 -9.19 17.61 -6.77
C THR A 389 -9.90 17.59 -5.41
N PRO A 390 -9.15 17.71 -4.30
CA PRO A 390 -9.74 17.80 -2.97
C PRO A 390 -10.73 18.95 -2.86
N GLN A 391 -11.92 18.67 -2.31
CA GLN A 391 -12.98 19.66 -2.11
C GLN A 391 -13.05 20.10 -0.64
N LEU A 392 -13.54 21.33 -0.42
CA LEU A 392 -13.94 21.76 0.92
C LEU A 392 -15.15 20.93 1.36
N ARG A 393 -15.09 20.43 2.60
CA ARG A 393 -16.14 19.57 3.17
C ARG A 393 -17.05 20.37 4.11
N PRO A 394 -18.35 20.01 4.23
CA PRO A 394 -18.97 18.82 3.67
C PRO A 394 -19.25 18.91 2.17
N VAL A 395 -19.11 17.78 1.47
CA VAL A 395 -19.51 17.63 0.07
C VAL A 395 -20.79 16.79 -0.05
N SER A 396 -21.50 16.92 -1.17
CA SER A 396 -22.60 16.00 -1.52
C SER A 396 -22.06 14.58 -1.66
N ILE A 397 -22.69 13.63 -0.96
CA ILE A 397 -22.27 12.24 -0.98
C ILE A 397 -22.94 11.55 -2.18
N PRO A 398 -22.17 10.94 -3.09
CA PRO A 398 -22.75 10.25 -4.24
C PRO A 398 -23.53 9.00 -3.80
N SER A 399 -24.41 8.51 -4.69
CA SER A 399 -25.16 7.27 -4.49
C SER A 399 -25.35 6.54 -5.81
N ASN A 400 -25.72 5.25 -5.75
CA ASN A 400 -26.04 4.44 -6.93
C ASN A 400 -24.91 4.38 -7.99
N LEU A 401 -23.67 4.26 -7.54
CA LEU A 401 -22.50 4.18 -8.41
C LEU A 401 -22.36 2.78 -9.05
N PHE A 402 -21.61 2.68 -10.15
CA PHE A 402 -21.55 1.49 -11.02
C PHE A 402 -20.17 0.81 -11.02
N PHE A 403 -19.58 0.62 -9.84
CA PHE A 403 -18.32 -0.13 -9.68
C PHE A 403 -18.30 -0.94 -8.38
N PRO A 404 -17.56 -2.06 -8.31
CA PRO A 404 -17.54 -2.91 -7.12
C PRO A 404 -17.05 -2.14 -5.88
N GLY A 405 -17.73 -2.33 -4.74
CA GLY A 405 -17.36 -1.71 -3.47
C GLY A 405 -17.68 -0.21 -3.37
N TRP A 406 -18.48 0.35 -4.29
CA TRP A 406 -18.83 1.77 -4.26
C TRP A 406 -19.49 2.24 -2.96
N GLN A 407 -20.19 1.34 -2.25
CA GLN A 407 -20.79 1.64 -0.96
C GLN A 407 -19.72 1.99 0.09
N ILE A 408 -18.53 1.38 0.01
CA ILE A 408 -17.39 1.73 0.86
C ILE A 408 -16.86 3.11 0.49
N ALA A 409 -16.76 3.43 -0.80
CA ALA A 409 -16.38 4.77 -1.26
C ALA A 409 -17.34 5.85 -0.75
N VAL A 410 -18.64 5.59 -0.82
CA VAL A 410 -19.71 6.45 -0.26
C VAL A 410 -19.61 6.59 1.25
N GLY A 411 -19.39 5.49 1.96
CA GLY A 411 -19.15 5.51 3.41
C GLY A 411 -17.90 6.30 3.79
N MET A 412 -16.86 6.27 2.95
CA MET A 412 -15.65 7.06 3.16
C MET A 412 -15.88 8.56 2.95
N GLU A 413 -16.67 8.93 1.95
CA GLU A 413 -17.11 10.33 1.75
C GLU A 413 -17.92 10.83 2.95
N TRP A 414 -18.83 10.01 3.48
CA TRP A 414 -19.57 10.32 4.71
C TRP A 414 -18.62 10.47 5.91
N PHE A 415 -17.70 9.52 6.11
CA PHE A 415 -16.71 9.59 7.19
C PHE A 415 -15.89 10.88 7.16
N LEU A 416 -15.43 11.28 5.97
CA LEU A 416 -14.63 12.50 5.85
C LEU A 416 -15.45 13.78 6.09
N ASN A 417 -16.73 13.82 5.69
CA ASN A 417 -17.64 14.90 6.07
C ASN A 417 -17.85 14.95 7.60
N PHE A 418 -18.12 13.79 8.21
CA PHE A 418 -18.28 13.64 9.65
C PHE A 418 -17.02 14.09 10.40
N ARG A 419 -15.83 13.72 9.92
CA ARG A 419 -14.55 14.09 10.53
C ARG A 419 -14.38 15.60 10.66
N ILE A 420 -14.78 16.36 9.63
CA ILE A 420 -14.79 17.82 9.70
C ILE A 420 -15.83 18.33 10.70
N LYS A 421 -17.07 17.81 10.68
CA LYS A 421 -18.13 18.16 11.65
C LYS A 421 -17.65 17.92 13.10
N PHE A 422 -17.03 16.78 13.35
CA PHE A 422 -16.41 16.42 14.63
C PHE A 422 -15.33 17.44 15.04
N HIS A 423 -14.33 17.69 14.18
CA HIS A 423 -13.22 18.60 14.52
C HIS A 423 -13.70 20.02 14.80
N ASN A 424 -14.66 20.53 14.03
CA ASN A 424 -15.24 21.85 14.22
C ASN A 424 -15.90 21.99 15.60
N ILE A 425 -16.51 20.93 16.13
CA ILE A 425 -17.16 20.96 17.45
C ILE A 425 -16.14 20.74 18.57
N VAL A 426 -15.32 19.68 18.50
CA VAL A 426 -14.40 19.32 19.59
C VAL A 426 -13.22 20.28 19.76
N SER A 427 -12.92 21.06 18.71
CA SER A 427 -11.87 22.09 18.72
C SER A 427 -12.45 23.50 18.66
N SER A 428 -13.76 23.66 18.89
CA SER A 428 -14.42 24.97 18.86
C SER A 428 -13.91 25.89 19.97
N ASP A 429 -13.99 27.20 19.74
CA ASP A 429 -13.71 28.21 20.77
C ASP A 429 -14.55 27.99 22.03
N GLN A 430 -15.76 27.44 21.87
CA GLN A 430 -16.63 27.09 22.99
C GLN A 430 -15.97 26.05 23.92
N ILE A 431 -15.44 24.97 23.35
CA ILE A 431 -14.71 23.95 24.11
C ILE A 431 -13.39 24.50 24.65
N MET A 432 -12.63 25.22 23.82
CA MET A 432 -11.32 25.76 24.20
C MET A 432 -11.40 26.84 25.28
N THR A 433 -12.53 27.52 25.43
CA THR A 433 -12.72 28.58 26.43
C THR A 433 -13.36 28.06 27.71
N TRP A 434 -14.47 27.30 27.61
CA TRP A 434 -15.29 26.92 28.77
C TRP A 434 -15.15 25.46 29.19
N MET A 435 -14.43 24.64 28.42
CA MET A 435 -14.15 23.24 28.73
C MET A 435 -12.67 22.86 28.57
N ASN A 436 -11.76 23.82 28.57
CA ASN A 436 -10.34 23.49 28.54
C ASN A 436 -9.91 22.72 29.81
N PRO A 437 -8.75 22.04 29.79
CA PRO A 437 -8.32 21.20 30.89
C PRO A 437 -8.27 21.90 32.25
N TRP A 438 -7.93 23.19 32.29
CA TRP A 438 -7.87 23.95 33.54
C TRP A 438 -9.28 24.22 34.10
N GLN A 439 -10.23 24.63 33.26
CA GLN A 439 -11.61 24.87 33.68
C GLN A 439 -12.24 23.62 34.27
N VAL A 440 -12.11 22.49 33.56
CA VAL A 440 -12.68 21.20 34.00
C VAL A 440 -12.03 20.74 35.30
N ALA A 441 -10.70 20.84 35.43
CA ALA A 441 -9.98 20.38 36.63
C ALA A 441 -10.32 21.20 37.89
N ASN A 442 -10.72 22.47 37.74
CA ASN A 442 -11.06 23.36 38.84
C ASN A 442 -12.57 23.55 39.02
N ASN A 443 -13.40 22.78 38.32
CA ASN A 443 -14.87 22.95 38.30
C ASN A 443 -15.32 24.39 38.00
N TYR A 444 -14.51 25.13 37.25
CA TYR A 444 -14.72 26.53 36.93
C TYR A 444 -15.32 26.66 35.53
N THR A 445 -16.53 26.14 35.37
CA THR A 445 -17.27 26.16 34.10
C THR A 445 -18.55 26.98 34.21
N ASN A 446 -19.07 27.44 33.07
CA ASN A 446 -20.32 28.20 33.01
C ASN A 446 -21.42 27.35 32.33
N PRO A 447 -22.44 26.86 33.07
CA PRO A 447 -23.53 26.04 32.55
C PRO A 447 -24.22 26.61 31.32
N MET A 448 -24.43 27.93 31.26
CA MET A 448 -25.03 28.61 30.11
C MET A 448 -24.25 28.33 28.80
N GLN A 449 -22.92 28.20 28.90
CA GLN A 449 -22.05 27.90 27.76
C GLN A 449 -21.93 26.39 27.49
N LEU A 450 -22.42 25.53 28.38
CA LEU A 450 -22.31 24.08 28.27
C LEU A 450 -23.61 23.37 27.85
N GLU A 451 -24.77 23.96 28.14
CA GLU A 451 -26.09 23.33 27.92
C GLU A 451 -26.26 22.79 26.48
N ASN A 452 -25.84 23.56 25.47
CA ASN A 452 -25.99 23.18 24.07
C ASN A 452 -24.97 22.14 23.59
N LEU A 453 -23.92 21.86 24.37
CA LEU A 453 -22.89 20.88 23.99
C LEU A 453 -23.39 19.44 24.16
N VAL A 454 -24.24 19.15 25.16
CA VAL A 454 -24.76 17.80 25.38
C VAL A 454 -25.61 17.30 24.19
N PRO A 455 -26.59 18.06 23.66
CA PRO A 455 -27.30 17.70 22.44
C PRO A 455 -26.36 17.54 21.24
N ALA A 456 -25.40 18.46 21.05
CA ALA A 456 -24.45 18.40 19.95
C ALA A 456 -23.59 17.11 19.97
N PHE A 457 -23.03 16.74 21.13
CA PHE A 457 -22.29 15.49 21.28
C PHE A 457 -23.18 14.26 21.10
N THR A 458 -24.44 14.31 21.55
CA THR A 458 -25.39 13.23 21.37
C THR A 458 -25.70 12.98 19.89
N GLU A 459 -25.93 14.05 19.13
CA GLU A 459 -26.17 13.97 17.69
C GLU A 459 -24.95 13.41 16.95
N LEU A 460 -23.75 13.88 17.27
CA LEU A 460 -22.51 13.35 16.71
C LEU A 460 -22.31 11.86 17.03
N LEU A 461 -22.63 11.43 18.24
CA LEU A 461 -22.54 10.02 18.64
C LEU A 461 -23.52 9.13 17.87
N LEU A 462 -24.74 9.62 17.66
CA LEU A 462 -25.76 8.91 16.86
C LEU A 462 -25.29 8.78 15.41
N GLU A 463 -24.86 9.88 14.79
CA GLU A 463 -24.36 9.88 13.41
C GLU A 463 -23.13 8.97 13.25
N LEU A 464 -22.15 9.06 14.15
CA LEU A 464 -20.97 8.21 14.13
C LEU A 464 -21.31 6.73 14.29
N SER A 465 -22.29 6.40 15.13
CA SER A 465 -22.75 5.01 15.32
C SER A 465 -23.46 4.48 14.08
N SER A 466 -24.26 5.31 13.39
CA SER A 466 -24.87 4.96 12.11
C SER A 466 -23.82 4.75 11.01
N LEU A 467 -22.83 5.64 10.93
CA LEU A 467 -21.71 5.51 10.01
C LEU A 467 -20.87 4.25 10.29
N GLU A 468 -20.56 3.97 11.55
CA GLU A 468 -19.86 2.76 11.98
C GLU A 468 -20.63 1.51 11.52
N GLY A 469 -21.94 1.45 11.79
CA GLY A 469 -22.79 0.33 11.38
C GLY A 469 -22.84 0.16 9.87
N TYR A 470 -22.97 1.27 9.12
CA TYR A 470 -22.94 1.25 7.66
C TYR A 470 -21.61 0.71 7.13
N LEU A 471 -20.49 1.28 7.57
CA LEU A 471 -19.16 0.88 7.10
C LEU A 471 -18.86 -0.57 7.42
N ARG A 472 -19.17 -1.06 8.63
CA ARG A 472 -18.97 -2.47 9.00
C ARG A 472 -19.69 -3.41 8.03
N VAL A 473 -20.98 -3.17 7.76
CA VAL A 473 -21.77 -4.00 6.84
C VAL A 473 -21.21 -3.97 5.42
N GLN A 474 -20.86 -2.79 4.90
CA GLN A 474 -20.34 -2.69 3.52
C GLN A 474 -18.93 -3.27 3.41
N MET A 475 -18.11 -3.07 4.44
CA MET A 475 -16.75 -3.59 4.49
C MET A 475 -16.73 -5.11 4.64
N GLU A 476 -17.66 -5.75 5.34
CA GLU A 476 -17.71 -7.23 5.47
C GLU A 476 -17.89 -7.96 4.14
N ALA A 477 -18.47 -7.30 3.13
CA ALA A 477 -18.62 -7.88 1.80
C ALA A 477 -17.30 -7.92 1.00
N VAL A 478 -16.28 -7.21 1.49
CA VAL A 478 -15.08 -6.83 0.77
C VAL A 478 -13.88 -7.24 1.61
N PHE A 479 -13.74 -6.77 2.83
CA PHE A 479 -12.56 -6.97 3.66
C PHE A 479 -12.65 -8.15 4.64
N PHE A 480 -11.48 -8.66 5.04
CA PHE A 480 -11.35 -9.55 6.19
C PHE A 480 -11.71 -8.82 7.50
N SER A 481 -12.31 -9.53 8.45
CA SER A 481 -12.78 -8.96 9.73
C SER A 481 -11.70 -8.18 10.49
N SER A 482 -10.47 -8.68 10.51
CA SER A 482 -9.32 -8.03 11.16
C SER A 482 -8.96 -6.68 10.53
N MET A 483 -9.11 -6.53 9.21
CA MET A 483 -8.92 -5.25 8.53
C MET A 483 -10.02 -4.25 8.93
N ILE A 484 -11.26 -4.73 9.03
CA ILE A 484 -12.39 -3.90 9.48
C ILE A 484 -12.14 -3.42 10.90
N GLU A 485 -11.71 -4.31 11.80
CA GLU A 485 -11.36 -3.95 13.18
C GLU A 485 -10.18 -2.98 13.25
N GLU A 486 -9.15 -3.15 12.42
CA GLU A 486 -8.04 -2.19 12.33
C GLU A 486 -8.53 -0.82 11.88
N TRP A 487 -9.29 -0.75 10.79
CA TRP A 487 -9.77 0.51 10.24
C TRP A 487 -10.70 1.24 11.22
N ILE A 488 -11.67 0.52 11.80
CA ILE A 488 -12.62 1.06 12.78
C ILE A 488 -11.90 1.47 14.06
N GLY A 489 -10.99 0.62 14.56
CA GLY A 489 -10.18 0.89 15.75
C GLY A 489 -9.26 2.10 15.60
N THR A 490 -8.77 2.35 14.38
CA THR A 490 -7.88 3.48 14.08
C THR A 490 -8.65 4.79 13.88
N ASN A 491 -9.79 4.75 13.18
CA ASN A 491 -10.43 5.96 12.67
C ASN A 491 -11.72 6.35 13.40
N VAL A 492 -12.53 5.37 13.82
CA VAL A 492 -13.87 5.61 14.38
C VAL A 492 -13.85 5.55 15.90
N GLN A 493 -13.22 4.51 16.48
CA GLN A 493 -13.21 4.30 17.94
C GLN A 493 -12.61 5.49 18.72
N PRO A 494 -11.48 6.10 18.31
CA PRO A 494 -10.94 7.24 19.04
C PRO A 494 -11.88 8.44 19.09
N MET A 495 -12.59 8.72 17.98
CA MET A 495 -13.59 9.80 17.91
C MET A 495 -14.78 9.48 18.81
N LYS A 496 -15.26 8.23 18.81
CA LYS A 496 -16.38 7.77 19.64
C LYS A 496 -16.05 7.89 21.13
N VAL A 497 -14.87 7.40 21.55
CA VAL A 497 -14.38 7.52 22.94
C VAL A 497 -14.30 8.99 23.33
N LYS A 498 -13.76 9.85 22.46
CA LYS A 498 -13.64 11.28 22.75
C LYS A 498 -14.98 11.97 22.94
N LEU A 499 -15.98 11.67 22.10
CA LEU A 499 -17.32 12.23 22.23
C LEU A 499 -18.02 11.76 23.52
N ILE A 500 -17.86 10.48 23.89
CA ILE A 500 -18.41 9.95 25.16
C ILE A 500 -17.79 10.69 26.35
N GLU A 501 -16.45 10.83 26.37
CA GLU A 501 -15.73 11.55 27.42
C GLU A 501 -16.19 13.01 27.53
N LEU A 502 -16.25 13.73 26.41
CA LEU A 502 -16.69 15.13 26.39
C LEU A 502 -18.13 15.28 26.86
N LYS A 503 -19.03 14.40 26.41
CA LYS A 503 -20.43 14.41 26.84
C LYS A 503 -20.54 14.19 28.35
N GLN A 504 -19.91 13.16 28.89
CA GLN A 504 -19.92 12.85 30.33
C GLN A 504 -19.32 14.00 31.15
N THR A 505 -18.21 14.57 30.68
CA THR A 505 -17.57 15.72 31.33
C THR A 505 -18.51 16.92 31.38
N THR A 506 -19.19 17.21 30.27
CA THR A 506 -20.16 18.31 30.18
C THR A 506 -21.34 18.09 31.13
N GLU A 507 -21.93 16.89 31.13
CA GLU A 507 -23.02 16.53 32.03
C GLU A 507 -22.61 16.65 33.52
N ASN A 508 -21.37 16.28 33.85
CA ASN A 508 -20.85 16.41 35.21
C ASN A 508 -20.65 17.88 35.61
N GLN A 509 -20.08 18.70 34.73
CA GLN A 509 -19.89 20.13 34.97
C GLN A 509 -21.23 20.88 35.11
N LEU A 510 -22.23 20.51 34.30
CA LEU A 510 -23.61 21.03 34.43
C LEU A 510 -24.24 20.69 35.79
N LYS A 511 -23.99 19.49 36.33
CA LYS A 511 -24.47 19.10 37.68
C LYS A 511 -23.81 19.91 38.80
N ILE A 512 -22.55 20.33 38.62
CA ILE A 512 -21.84 21.17 39.60
C ILE A 512 -22.41 22.59 39.61
N ASN A 513 -22.94 23.06 38.47
CA ASN A 513 -23.67 24.32 38.34
C ASN A 513 -22.87 25.55 38.82
N SER A 514 -21.61 25.69 38.37
CA SER A 514 -20.68 26.77 38.73
C SER A 514 -20.38 26.94 40.22
N ARG A 515 -20.58 25.90 41.04
CA ARG A 515 -20.22 25.93 42.46
C ARG A 515 -18.71 25.77 42.60
N VAL A 516 -18.06 26.80 43.13
CA VAL A 516 -16.63 26.81 43.51
C VAL A 516 -16.44 26.11 44.85
#